data_AF-A0AAD4QPM0-F1
#
_entry.id   AF-A0AAD4QPM0-F1
#
_cell.length_a   1.000
_cell.length_b   1.000
_cell.length_c   1.000
_cell.angle_alpha   90.00
_cell.angle_beta   90.00
_cell.angle_gamma   90.00
#
_symmetry.space_group_name_H-M   'P 1'
#
loop_
_entity.id
_entity.type
_entity.pdbx_description
1 polymer ?
#
loop_
_entity_poly.entity_id
_entity_poly.type
_entity_poly.pdbx_seq_one_letter_code
_entity_poly.pdbx_strand_id
1 'polypeptide(L)'
;MSMSMSISSPLRAAARSVYRDLWRASTATFTAFRQKIKKDALEQRSVTEEDVFQNNLKLGREIANFLRKNVVQAERLQVQPGEENTETYKIRITKYTELGDNATIKNPENMVEMPRRQYKREKKVVSKDPVPHTGGISSPAAPKFYSQMKRAHSERMVPVVNENDLEESFVRGSGPGGQSINKTQNNVQLLHKPTGIRVSCQETRSLEQNRRLARRILLDKVMSSSFLFIFSLEWF
;
A
#
# COMPACT_ATOMS: atom_id res chain seq x y z
N MET A 1 13.98 16.69 41.98
CA MET A 1 14.60 17.32 40.80
C MET A 1 14.54 16.32 39.66
N SER A 2 13.58 16.46 38.74
CA SER A 2 13.49 15.60 37.55
C SER A 2 14.54 16.04 36.54
N MET A 3 15.63 15.27 36.40
CA MET A 3 16.61 15.50 35.33
C MET A 3 15.92 15.24 33.99
N SER A 4 15.61 16.30 33.25
CA SER A 4 15.20 16.19 31.85
C SER A 4 16.39 15.61 31.07
N MET A 5 16.31 14.32 30.72
CA MET A 5 17.34 13.63 29.93
C MET A 5 17.32 14.18 28.50
N SER A 6 18.08 15.24 28.26
CA SER A 6 18.29 15.78 26.93
C SER A 6 19.35 14.96 26.21
N ILE A 7 19.04 14.43 25.01
CA ILE A 7 19.99 13.65 24.20
C ILE A 7 21.33 14.38 24.03
N SER A 8 22.42 13.65 24.25
CA SER A 8 23.79 14.12 24.16
C SER A 8 24.16 14.68 22.77
N SER A 9 24.93 15.77 22.73
CA SER A 9 25.40 16.44 21.50
C SER A 9 26.09 15.52 20.48
N PRO A 10 27.06 14.64 20.85
CA PRO A 10 27.66 13.67 19.93
C PRO A 10 26.63 12.72 19.31
N LEU A 11 25.60 12.35 20.06
CA LEU A 11 24.55 11.43 19.64
C LEU A 11 23.64 12.08 18.58
N ARG A 12 23.36 13.38 18.72
CA ARG A 12 22.70 14.19 17.67
C ARG A 12 23.56 14.36 16.43
N ALA A 13 24.88 14.50 16.58
CA ALA A 13 25.80 14.56 15.45
C ALA A 13 25.83 13.22 14.69
N ALA A 14 25.83 12.09 15.40
CA ALA A 14 25.71 10.76 14.83
C ALA A 14 24.37 10.55 14.10
N ALA A 15 23.26 11.09 14.61
CA ALA A 15 21.97 11.04 13.91
C ALA A 15 22.01 11.76 12.56
N ARG A 16 22.66 12.92 12.49
CA ARG A 16 22.81 13.67 11.25
C ARG A 16 23.66 12.91 10.23
N SER A 17 24.73 12.23 10.66
CA SER A 17 25.56 11.44 9.74
C SER A 17 24.79 10.22 9.21
N VAL A 18 24.11 9.47 10.09
CA VAL A 18 23.29 8.30 9.71
C VAL A 18 22.18 8.70 8.75
N TYR A 19 21.46 9.79 9.03
CA TYR A 19 20.43 10.31 8.13
C TYR A 19 21.00 10.64 6.74
N ARG A 20 22.16 11.31 6.67
CA ARG A 20 22.80 11.64 5.39
C ARG A 20 23.24 10.38 4.64
N ASP A 21 23.79 9.40 5.34
CA ASP A 21 24.20 8.13 4.74
C ASP A 21 23.03 7.35 4.15
N LEU A 22 21.95 7.25 4.91
CA LEU A 22 20.72 6.59 4.50
C LEU A 22 20.04 7.35 3.36
N TRP A 23 20.01 8.68 3.42
CA TRP A 23 19.50 9.52 2.32
C TRP A 23 20.29 9.32 1.03
N ARG A 24 21.62 9.28 1.11
CA ARG A 24 22.49 8.99 -0.04
C ARG A 24 22.27 7.58 -0.58
N ALA A 25 22.17 6.57 0.29
CA ALA A 25 21.89 5.19 -0.12
C ALA A 25 20.51 5.05 -0.79
N SER A 26 19.51 5.84 -0.36
CA SER A 26 18.15 5.86 -0.92
C SER A 26 18.00 6.66 -2.22
N THR A 27 19.07 7.27 -2.74
CA THR A 27 18.97 8.12 -3.95
C THR A 27 18.39 7.41 -5.16
N ALA A 28 18.60 6.10 -5.24
CA ALA A 28 18.15 5.29 -6.35
C ALA A 28 17.03 4.31 -5.96
N THR A 29 16.34 4.54 -4.83
CA THR A 29 15.10 3.85 -4.44
C THR A 29 13.86 4.68 -4.77
N PHE A 30 12.66 4.14 -4.52
CA PHE A 30 11.39 4.82 -4.80
C PHE A 30 11.26 6.16 -4.04
N THR A 31 10.69 7.16 -4.71
CA THR A 31 10.47 8.52 -4.16
C THR A 31 9.66 8.52 -2.85
N ALA A 32 8.68 7.64 -2.72
CA ALA A 32 7.89 7.45 -1.50
C ALA A 32 8.74 7.05 -0.28
N PHE A 33 9.77 6.24 -0.49
CA PHE A 33 10.66 5.80 0.59
C PHE A 33 11.45 6.99 1.18
N ARG A 34 11.89 7.93 0.33
CA ARG A 34 12.58 9.15 0.79
C ARG A 34 11.67 10.06 1.61
N GLN A 35 10.39 10.14 1.26
CA GLN A 35 9.41 10.89 2.05
C GLN A 35 9.22 10.28 3.44
N LYS A 36 9.17 8.94 3.52
CA LYS A 36 9.13 8.22 4.80
C LYS A 36 10.37 8.48 5.65
N ILE A 37 11.57 8.37 5.08
CA ILE A 37 12.82 8.69 5.79
C ILE A 37 12.80 10.09 6.40
N LYS A 38 12.31 11.07 5.64
CA LYS A 38 12.20 12.46 6.11
C LYS A 38 11.22 12.58 7.28
N LYS A 39 10.10 11.87 7.23
CA LYS A 39 9.09 11.83 8.29
C LYS A 39 9.63 11.17 9.56
N ASP A 40 10.22 9.97 9.43
CA ASP A 40 10.78 9.21 10.55
C ASP A 40 11.92 10.00 11.24
N ALA A 41 12.74 10.73 10.48
CA ALA A 41 13.80 11.59 11.03
C ALA A 41 13.27 12.83 11.78
N LEU A 42 12.06 13.29 11.49
CA LEU A 42 11.39 14.35 12.25
C LEU A 42 10.81 13.79 13.54
N GLU A 43 10.19 12.61 13.48
CA GLU A 43 9.64 11.89 14.63
C GLU A 43 10.73 11.47 15.63
N GLN A 44 11.91 11.08 15.16
CA GLN A 44 13.04 10.74 16.04
C GLN A 44 13.58 11.93 16.85
N ARG A 45 13.23 13.17 16.53
CA ARG A 45 13.64 14.35 17.31
C ARG A 45 12.89 14.50 18.63
N SER A 46 11.72 13.87 18.77
CA SER A 46 10.92 13.91 20.00
C SER A 46 11.22 12.76 20.96
N VAL A 47 12.02 11.78 20.54
CA VAL A 47 12.47 10.67 21.40
C VAL A 47 13.46 11.21 22.42
N THR A 48 13.19 11.04 23.71
CA THR A 48 14.06 11.49 24.81
C THR A 48 14.87 10.36 25.43
N GLU A 49 14.51 9.10 25.17
CA GLU A 49 15.22 7.92 25.67
C GLU A 49 16.48 7.61 24.84
N GLU A 50 17.62 7.53 25.51
CA GLU A 50 18.94 7.40 24.87
C GLU A 50 19.14 6.02 24.22
N ASP A 51 18.68 4.93 24.86
CA ASP A 51 18.81 3.57 24.36
C ASP A 51 18.00 3.34 23.07
N VAL A 52 16.76 3.82 23.06
CA VAL A 52 15.88 3.78 21.88
C VAL A 52 16.50 4.59 20.74
N PHE A 53 17.08 5.74 21.05
CA PHE A 53 17.74 6.57 20.06
C PHE A 53 18.99 5.89 19.47
N GLN A 54 19.82 5.24 20.29
CA GLN A 54 20.99 4.49 19.83
C GLN A 54 20.60 3.29 18.95
N ASN A 55 19.55 2.56 19.33
CA ASN A 55 19.01 1.46 18.53
C ASN A 55 18.51 1.94 17.16
N ASN A 56 17.83 3.09 17.13
CA ASN A 56 17.39 3.74 15.90
C ASN A 56 18.56 4.15 14.99
N LEU A 57 19.67 4.62 15.56
CA LEU A 57 20.88 4.92 14.80
C LEU A 57 21.50 3.67 14.19
N LYS A 58 21.58 2.59 14.95
CA LYS A 58 22.11 1.30 14.47
C LYS A 58 21.28 0.77 13.31
N LEU A 59 19.96 0.77 13.46
CA LEU A 59 19.01 0.36 12.43
C LEU A 59 19.12 1.23 11.17
N GLY A 60 19.27 2.54 11.32
CA GLY A 60 19.51 3.44 10.18
C GLY A 60 20.78 3.11 9.39
N ARG A 61 21.87 2.74 10.06
CA ARG A 61 23.11 2.30 9.40
C ARG A 61 22.94 0.97 8.67
N GLU A 62 22.25 0.02 9.30
CA GLU A 62 21.98 -1.30 8.72
C GLU A 62 21.13 -1.18 7.45
N ILE A 63 20.06 -0.36 7.48
CA ILE A 63 19.24 -0.09 6.30
C ILE A 63 20.08 0.58 5.21
N ALA A 64 20.91 1.56 5.53
CA ALA A 64 21.77 2.20 4.53
C ALA A 64 22.74 1.19 3.87
N ASN A 65 23.28 0.25 4.65
CA ASN A 65 24.14 -0.82 4.14
C ASN A 65 23.37 -1.82 3.29
N PHE A 66 22.18 -2.25 3.73
CA PHE A 66 21.30 -3.12 2.96
C PHE A 66 20.93 -2.50 1.60
N LEU A 67 20.55 -1.22 1.59
CA LEU A 67 20.18 -0.53 0.36
C LEU A 67 21.37 -0.41 -0.62
N ARG A 68 22.59 -0.26 -0.12
CA ARG A 68 23.80 -0.25 -0.96
C ARG A 68 24.13 -1.63 -1.55
N LYS A 69 23.81 -2.71 -0.84
CA LYS A 69 24.09 -4.08 -1.27
C LYS A 69 23.02 -4.67 -2.18
N ASN A 70 21.75 -4.46 -1.86
CA ASN A 70 20.64 -5.30 -2.34
C ASN A 70 19.61 -4.58 -3.21
N VAL A 71 19.80 -3.29 -3.54
CA VAL A 71 18.86 -2.60 -4.45
C VAL A 71 19.21 -2.97 -5.89
N VAL A 72 18.56 -4.01 -6.39
CA VAL A 72 18.53 -4.36 -7.81
C VAL A 72 17.68 -3.31 -8.53
N GLN A 73 18.34 -2.41 -9.26
CA GLN A 73 17.67 -1.48 -10.17
C GLN A 73 17.67 -2.08 -11.56
N ALA A 74 16.47 -2.32 -12.09
CA ALA A 74 16.26 -2.57 -13.50
C ALA A 74 15.81 -1.25 -14.16
N GLU A 75 16.62 -0.73 -15.07
CA GLU A 75 16.28 0.42 -15.92
C GLU A 75 15.85 -0.11 -17.29
N ARG A 76 14.62 0.17 -17.73
CA ARG A 76 14.15 -0.26 -19.06
C ARG A 76 14.86 0.57 -20.12
N LEU A 77 15.63 -0.08 -20.99
CA LEU A 77 16.28 0.59 -22.11
C LEU A 77 15.23 0.84 -23.21
N GLN A 78 15.29 2.01 -23.85
CA GLN A 78 14.42 2.29 -24.99
C GLN A 78 14.82 1.37 -26.14
N VAL A 79 13.87 0.57 -26.60
CA VAL A 79 14.03 -0.32 -27.75
C VAL A 79 14.19 0.54 -29.00
N GLN A 80 15.22 0.28 -29.81
CA GLN A 80 15.37 0.95 -31.11
C GLN A 80 14.18 0.56 -32.01
N PRO A 81 13.62 1.48 -32.79
CA PRO A 81 12.48 1.19 -33.65
C PRO A 81 12.90 0.19 -34.74
N GLY A 82 12.64 -1.09 -34.52
CA GLY A 82 13.04 -2.19 -35.43
C GLY A 82 12.97 -3.59 -34.84
N GLU A 83 13.02 -3.75 -33.51
CA GLU A 83 12.85 -5.06 -32.84
C GLU A 83 11.54 -5.09 -32.04
N GLU A 84 10.51 -5.70 -32.61
CA GLU A 84 9.23 -5.89 -31.94
C GLU A 84 9.32 -7.06 -30.94
N ASN A 85 9.09 -6.75 -29.66
CA ASN A 85 8.78 -7.64 -28.51
C ASN A 85 9.86 -8.05 -27.51
N THR A 86 11.12 -7.62 -27.61
CA THR A 86 12.12 -7.90 -26.54
C THR A 86 12.37 -6.67 -25.67
N GLU A 87 11.66 -6.57 -24.53
CA GLU A 87 11.95 -5.54 -23.53
C GLU A 87 13.34 -5.78 -22.91
N THR A 88 14.28 -4.90 -23.20
CA THR A 88 15.64 -5.00 -22.65
C THR A 88 15.76 -4.14 -21.38
N TYR A 89 16.18 -4.76 -20.29
CA TYR A 89 16.40 -4.10 -19.01
C TYR A 89 17.90 -4.10 -18.65
N LYS A 90 18.41 -2.94 -18.23
CA LYS A 90 19.74 -2.81 -17.64
C LYS A 90 19.65 -3.05 -16.14
N ILE A 91 20.22 -4.14 -15.67
CA ILE A 91 20.27 -4.47 -14.24
C ILE A 91 21.60 -4.00 -13.66
N ARG A 92 21.55 -3.20 -12.59
CA ARG A 92 22.76 -2.82 -11.84
C ARG A 92 23.08 -3.88 -10.78
N ILE A 93 24.04 -4.75 -11.08
CA ILE A 93 24.59 -5.72 -10.12
C ILE A 93 25.89 -5.14 -9.54
N THR A 94 25.98 -5.08 -8.22
CA THR A 94 27.20 -4.73 -7.48
C THR A 94 27.91 -5.99 -6.95
N LYS A 95 29.21 -5.88 -6.62
CA LYS A 95 30.01 -6.97 -6.02
C LYS A 95 29.48 -7.54 -4.70
N TYR A 96 28.51 -6.87 -4.08
CA TYR A 96 27.90 -7.28 -2.82
C TYR A 96 26.41 -7.65 -2.98
N THR A 97 25.93 -7.78 -4.21
CA THR A 97 24.55 -8.16 -4.50
C THR A 97 24.42 -9.65 -4.21
N GLU A 98 23.78 -9.98 -3.11
CA GLU A 98 23.40 -11.36 -2.79
C GLU A 98 22.18 -11.69 -3.65
N LEU A 99 22.38 -12.36 -4.79
CA LEU A 99 21.27 -12.98 -5.50
C LEU A 99 20.81 -14.14 -4.62
N GLY A 100 19.70 -13.95 -3.90
CA GLY A 100 19.16 -14.99 -3.03
C GLY A 100 18.96 -16.29 -3.81
N ASP A 101 19.25 -17.42 -3.18
CA ASP A 101 18.99 -18.74 -3.75
C ASP A 101 17.48 -18.90 -3.95
N ASN A 102 17.04 -18.95 -5.22
CA ASN A 102 15.63 -19.11 -5.60
C ASN A 102 15.02 -20.47 -5.21
N ALA A 103 15.77 -21.34 -4.52
CA ALA A 103 15.36 -22.69 -4.18
C ALA A 103 14.10 -22.73 -3.30
N THR A 104 13.99 -21.82 -2.31
CA THR A 104 12.87 -21.78 -1.35
C THR A 104 11.57 -21.23 -1.97
N ILE A 105 11.68 -20.43 -3.03
CA ILE A 105 10.52 -19.85 -3.75
C ILE A 105 9.95 -20.86 -4.75
N LYS A 106 10.83 -21.68 -5.37
CA LYS A 106 10.42 -22.65 -6.39
C LYS A 106 9.91 -23.96 -5.79
N ASN A 107 10.47 -24.37 -4.65
CA ASN A 107 10.02 -25.54 -3.90
C ASN A 107 9.65 -25.09 -2.47
N PRO A 108 8.44 -24.55 -2.25
CA PRO A 108 7.98 -24.33 -0.89
C PRO A 108 7.97 -25.68 -0.17
N GLU A 109 8.52 -25.75 1.05
CA GLU A 109 8.30 -26.92 1.90
C GLU A 109 6.80 -27.17 1.98
N ASN A 110 6.37 -28.37 1.60
CA ASN A 110 4.99 -28.79 1.80
C ASN A 110 4.69 -28.58 3.28
N MET A 111 3.80 -27.64 3.59
CA MET A 111 3.26 -27.51 4.93
C MET A 111 2.78 -28.90 5.31
N VAL A 112 3.43 -29.52 6.28
CA VAL A 112 2.93 -30.75 6.87
C VAL A 112 1.53 -30.41 7.35
N GLU A 113 0.51 -31.02 6.76
CA GLU A 113 -0.87 -30.89 7.21
C GLU A 113 -0.96 -31.50 8.60
N MET A 114 -0.59 -30.72 9.62
CA MET A 114 -0.79 -31.12 10.99
C MET A 114 -2.30 -31.07 11.28
N PRO A 115 -2.89 -32.16 11.81
CA PRO A 115 -4.27 -32.14 12.24
C PRO A 115 -4.49 -30.95 13.19
N ARG A 116 -5.49 -30.10 12.92
CA ARG A 116 -5.77 -28.84 13.64
C ARG A 116 -5.69 -28.90 15.18
N ARG A 117 -5.89 -30.09 15.77
CA ARG A 117 -5.76 -30.33 17.22
C ARG A 117 -4.33 -30.22 17.74
N GLN A 118 -3.32 -30.58 16.96
CA GLN A 118 -1.92 -30.56 17.36
C GLN A 118 -1.37 -29.13 17.41
N TYR A 119 -1.71 -28.33 16.40
CA TYR A 119 -1.38 -26.89 16.32
C TYR A 119 -1.88 -26.08 17.53
N LYS A 120 -3.07 -26.41 18.06
CA LYS A 120 -3.65 -25.74 19.23
C LYS A 120 -2.99 -26.16 20.55
N ARG A 121 -2.43 -27.38 20.62
CA ARG A 121 -1.72 -27.89 21.80
C ARG A 121 -0.33 -27.26 21.92
N GLU A 122 0.43 -27.18 20.83
CA GLU A 122 1.79 -26.62 20.84
C GLU A 122 1.81 -25.12 21.16
N LYS A 123 0.89 -24.32 20.59
CA LYS A 123 0.75 -22.90 20.94
C LYS A 123 0.42 -22.65 22.42
N LYS A 124 -0.22 -23.63 23.09
CA LYS A 124 -0.60 -23.51 24.50
C LYS A 124 0.54 -23.90 25.46
N VAL A 125 1.53 -24.65 24.98
CA VAL A 125 2.69 -25.09 25.76
C VAL A 125 3.82 -24.03 25.73
N VAL A 126 3.99 -23.33 24.61
CA VAL A 126 5.08 -22.34 24.41
C VAL A 126 4.85 -21.00 25.14
N SER A 127 3.69 -20.76 25.74
CA SER A 127 3.33 -19.48 26.37
C SER A 127 3.54 -19.41 27.89
N LYS A 128 4.31 -20.32 28.50
CA LYS A 128 4.49 -20.39 29.96
C LYS A 128 5.73 -19.71 30.54
N ASP A 129 6.65 -19.20 29.73
CA ASP A 129 7.79 -18.43 30.26
C ASP A 129 7.45 -16.93 30.33
N PRO A 130 7.78 -16.22 31.43
CA PRO A 130 7.50 -14.81 31.55
C PRO A 130 8.47 -14.00 30.68
N VAL A 131 7.99 -13.49 29.56
CA VAL A 131 8.74 -12.59 28.68
C VAL A 131 8.65 -11.16 29.23
N PRO A 132 9.77 -10.41 29.35
CA PRO A 132 9.72 -9.04 29.86
C PRO A 132 8.99 -8.13 28.87
N HIS A 133 8.06 -7.32 29.38
CA HIS A 133 7.26 -6.40 28.59
C HIS A 133 8.11 -5.29 27.96
N THR A 134 8.44 -5.41 26.68
CA THR A 134 8.71 -4.25 25.81
C THR A 134 7.42 -3.91 25.05
N GLY A 135 7.02 -2.64 25.12
CA GLY A 135 5.75 -2.12 24.60
C GLY A 135 5.53 -2.44 23.12
N GLY A 136 4.79 -3.52 22.86
CA GLY A 136 4.24 -3.83 21.56
C GLY A 136 2.94 -3.05 21.36
N ILE A 137 2.84 -2.35 20.24
CA ILE A 137 1.55 -1.89 19.71
C ILE A 137 0.66 -3.13 19.63
N SER A 138 -0.35 -3.21 20.50
CA SER A 138 -1.34 -4.28 20.44
C SER A 138 -1.93 -4.26 19.04
N SER A 139 -1.76 -5.34 18.28
CA SER A 139 -2.55 -5.55 17.07
C SER A 139 -4.01 -5.31 17.47
N PRO A 140 -4.73 -4.39 16.82
CA PRO A 140 -6.07 -4.04 17.24
C PRO A 140 -6.88 -5.33 17.29
N ALA A 141 -7.46 -5.61 18.46
CA ALA A 141 -8.29 -6.78 18.64
C ALA A 141 -9.34 -6.79 17.52
N ALA A 142 -9.44 -7.90 16.80
CA ALA A 142 -10.42 -8.03 15.73
C ALA A 142 -11.80 -7.64 16.31
N PRO A 143 -12.57 -6.77 15.62
CA PRO A 143 -13.82 -6.26 16.15
C PRO A 143 -14.73 -7.43 16.56
N LYS A 144 -15.54 -7.22 17.62
CA LYS A 144 -16.37 -8.26 18.26
C LYS A 144 -17.28 -9.04 17.29
N PHE A 145 -17.50 -8.55 16.07
CA PHE A 145 -18.31 -9.15 15.01
C PHE A 145 -17.55 -9.47 13.72
N TYR A 146 -16.22 -9.63 13.78
CA TYR A 146 -15.40 -9.90 12.58
C TYR A 146 -15.90 -11.10 11.75
N SER A 147 -16.37 -12.17 12.41
CA SER A 147 -16.93 -13.34 11.73
C SER A 147 -18.24 -13.04 11.00
N GLN A 148 -19.12 -12.23 11.59
CA GLN A 148 -20.38 -11.81 10.98
C GLN A 148 -20.14 -10.83 9.83
N MET A 149 -19.26 -9.84 10.00
CA MET A 149 -18.87 -8.93 8.92
C MET A 149 -18.20 -9.67 7.75
N LYS A 150 -17.36 -10.69 8.03
CA LYS A 150 -16.72 -11.50 7.00
C LYS A 150 -17.73 -12.33 6.21
N ARG A 151 -18.71 -12.95 6.89
CA ARG A 151 -19.83 -13.65 6.24
C ARG A 151 -20.68 -12.70 5.40
N ALA A 152 -21.13 -11.60 5.99
CA ALA A 152 -21.93 -10.59 5.29
C ALA A 152 -21.20 -10.02 4.07
N HIS A 153 -19.87 -9.85 4.12
CA HIS A 153 -19.07 -9.45 2.96
C HIS A 153 -19.02 -10.54 1.87
N SER A 154 -18.82 -11.80 2.25
CA SER A 154 -18.79 -12.93 1.32
C SER A 154 -20.14 -13.23 0.68
N GLU A 155 -21.24 -12.93 1.38
CA GLU A 155 -22.61 -13.13 0.91
C GLU A 155 -23.15 -11.94 0.09
N ARG A 156 -22.35 -10.88 -0.12
CA ARG A 156 -22.74 -9.76 -1.00
C ARG A 156 -22.93 -10.26 -2.42
N MET A 157 -24.17 -10.27 -2.89
CA MET A 157 -24.46 -10.43 -4.31
C MET A 157 -24.01 -9.17 -5.04
N VAL A 158 -23.04 -9.30 -5.94
CA VAL A 158 -22.64 -8.20 -6.82
C VAL A 158 -23.75 -8.02 -7.86
N PRO A 159 -24.44 -6.86 -7.90
CA PRO A 159 -25.47 -6.63 -8.89
C PRO A 159 -24.83 -6.62 -10.29
N VAL A 160 -25.36 -7.47 -11.18
CA VAL A 160 -24.95 -7.48 -12.59
C VAL A 160 -25.58 -6.25 -13.26
N VAL A 161 -24.75 -5.31 -13.67
CA VAL A 161 -25.20 -4.13 -14.43
C VAL A 161 -25.07 -4.44 -15.91
N ASN A 162 -26.19 -4.52 -16.62
CA ASN A 162 -26.19 -4.72 -18.06
C ASN A 162 -25.85 -3.39 -18.76
N GLU A 163 -25.11 -3.46 -19.88
CA GLU A 163 -24.75 -2.26 -20.63
C GLU A 163 -25.96 -1.58 -21.28
N ASN A 164 -27.02 -2.32 -21.59
CA ASN A 164 -28.25 -1.80 -22.19
C ASN A 164 -29.05 -0.88 -21.25
N ASP A 165 -28.82 -1.01 -19.94
CA ASP A 165 -29.50 -0.23 -18.90
C ASP A 165 -28.76 1.09 -18.58
N LEU A 166 -27.65 1.35 -19.29
CA LEU A 166 -26.82 2.52 -19.11
C LEU A 166 -27.06 3.55 -20.22
N GLU A 167 -27.36 4.78 -19.82
CA GLU A 167 -27.24 5.93 -20.71
C GLU A 167 -25.87 6.57 -20.51
N GLU A 168 -25.07 6.57 -21.56
CA GLU A 168 -23.75 7.19 -21.58
C GLU A 168 -23.82 8.54 -22.32
N SER A 169 -23.31 9.61 -21.70
CA SER A 169 -23.17 10.91 -22.36
C SER A 169 -21.78 11.52 -22.11
N PHE A 170 -21.26 12.21 -23.14
CA PHE A 170 -19.93 12.79 -23.13
C PHE A 170 -20.05 14.31 -23.15
N VAL A 171 -19.53 14.95 -22.09
CA VAL A 171 -19.63 16.40 -21.90
C VAL A 171 -18.22 16.98 -21.88
N ARG A 172 -18.10 18.27 -22.18
CA ARG A 172 -16.86 19.01 -21.93
C ARG A 172 -16.64 19.11 -20.42
N GLY A 173 -15.40 18.94 -19.99
CA GLY A 173 -15.04 19.09 -18.59
C GLY A 173 -15.25 20.53 -18.12
N SER A 174 -15.58 20.70 -16.84
CA SER A 174 -15.72 22.01 -16.20
C SER A 174 -14.68 22.16 -15.09
N GLY A 175 -13.98 23.29 -15.04
CA GLY A 175 -12.99 23.58 -13.99
C GLY A 175 -11.78 24.39 -14.49
N PRO A 176 -10.89 24.84 -13.58
CA PRO A 176 -9.75 25.73 -13.86
C PRO A 176 -8.59 25.07 -14.64
N GLY A 177 -8.84 23.98 -15.36
CA GLY A 177 -7.78 23.23 -16.02
C GLY A 177 -7.47 23.72 -17.45
N GLY A 178 -6.24 23.45 -17.90
CA GLY A 178 -5.66 24.02 -19.12
C GLY A 178 -6.35 23.65 -20.44
N GLN A 179 -5.72 24.00 -21.57
CA GLN A 179 -6.31 23.95 -22.92
C GLN A 179 -7.01 22.63 -23.31
N SER A 180 -6.60 21.49 -22.74
CA SER A 180 -7.18 20.18 -23.03
C SER A 180 -8.63 20.03 -22.56
N ILE A 181 -9.02 20.67 -21.45
CA ILE A 181 -10.35 20.49 -20.83
C ILE A 181 -11.44 21.20 -21.63
N ASN A 182 -11.13 22.37 -22.18
CA ASN A 182 -12.08 23.15 -22.99
C ASN A 182 -12.25 22.58 -24.40
N LYS A 183 -11.27 21.82 -24.91
CA LYS A 183 -11.26 21.28 -26.28
C LYS A 183 -11.86 19.88 -26.40
N THR A 184 -11.71 19.04 -25.37
CA THR A 184 -12.08 17.61 -25.46
C THR A 184 -13.29 17.26 -24.59
N GLN A 185 -14.21 16.46 -25.14
CA GLN A 185 -15.39 15.92 -24.44
C GLN A 185 -15.03 14.65 -23.68
N ASN A 186 -14.12 14.75 -22.72
CA ASN A 186 -13.61 13.60 -21.97
C ASN A 186 -14.33 13.35 -20.64
N ASN A 187 -15.29 14.20 -20.24
CA ASN A 187 -16.10 13.98 -19.05
C ASN A 187 -17.21 12.99 -19.38
N VAL A 188 -17.18 11.82 -18.75
CA VAL A 188 -18.15 10.74 -18.96
C VAL A 188 -19.23 10.84 -17.90
N GLN A 189 -20.48 10.99 -18.32
CA GLN A 189 -21.64 10.88 -17.46
C GLN A 189 -22.39 9.58 -17.76
N LEU A 190 -22.67 8.81 -16.72
CA LEU A 190 -23.43 7.57 -16.78
C LEU A 190 -24.71 7.70 -15.96
N LEU A 191 -25.83 7.25 -16.51
CA LEU A 191 -27.09 7.10 -15.80
C LEU A 191 -27.55 5.65 -15.91
N HIS A 192 -27.80 5.02 -14.76
CA HIS A 192 -28.38 3.68 -14.72
C HIS A 192 -29.89 3.80 -14.62
N LYS A 193 -30.60 3.45 -15.69
CA LYS A 193 -32.05 3.62 -15.82
C LYS A 193 -32.85 2.97 -14.68
N PRO A 194 -32.62 1.71 -14.29
CA PRO A 194 -33.50 1.05 -13.32
C PRO A 194 -33.30 1.56 -11.89
N THR A 195 -32.12 2.08 -11.53
CA THR A 195 -31.87 2.64 -10.18
C THR A 195 -31.94 4.16 -10.13
N GLY A 196 -31.95 4.85 -11.28
CA GLY A 196 -31.91 6.31 -11.37
C GLY A 196 -30.58 6.94 -10.92
N ILE A 197 -29.53 6.15 -10.71
CA ILE A 197 -28.24 6.64 -10.19
C ILE A 197 -27.43 7.28 -11.32
N ARG A 198 -26.98 8.51 -11.09
CA ARG A 198 -26.09 9.25 -12.00
C ARG A 198 -24.67 9.38 -11.45
N VAL A 199 -23.69 9.19 -12.33
CA VAL A 199 -22.25 9.33 -12.03
C VAL A 199 -21.59 10.16 -13.11
N SER A 200 -20.68 11.06 -12.71
CA SER A 200 -19.79 11.78 -13.62
C SER A 200 -18.34 11.49 -13.28
N CYS A 201 -17.49 11.25 -14.28
CA CYS A 201 -16.06 10.98 -14.10
C CYS A 201 -15.22 11.80 -15.08
N GLN A 202 -14.25 12.55 -14.55
CA GLN A 202 -13.31 13.38 -15.29
C GLN A 202 -11.92 13.32 -14.63
N GLU A 203 -11.35 12.13 -14.52
CA GLU A 203 -10.09 11.91 -13.77
C GLU A 203 -8.86 11.99 -14.69
N THR A 204 -8.98 11.51 -15.92
CA THR A 204 -7.88 11.46 -16.90
C THR A 204 -8.20 12.26 -18.16
N ARG A 205 -7.18 12.50 -19.00
CA ARG A 205 -7.36 13.11 -20.33
C ARG A 205 -7.99 12.15 -21.36
N SER A 206 -8.03 10.84 -21.07
CA SER A 206 -8.51 9.81 -21.99
C SER A 206 -9.97 9.45 -21.71
N LEU A 207 -10.81 9.50 -22.75
CA LEU A 207 -12.23 9.15 -22.66
C LEU A 207 -12.43 7.70 -22.22
N GLU A 208 -11.65 6.77 -22.78
CA GLU A 208 -11.83 5.34 -22.48
C GLU A 208 -11.46 4.98 -21.05
N GLN A 209 -10.40 5.61 -20.51
CA GLN A 209 -10.05 5.45 -19.09
C GLN A 209 -11.17 6.00 -18.20
N ASN A 210 -11.69 7.19 -18.52
CA ASN A 210 -12.80 7.78 -17.77
C ASN A 210 -14.09 6.94 -17.88
N ARG A 211 -14.34 6.27 -19.01
CA ARG A 211 -15.48 5.35 -19.19
C ARG A 211 -15.37 4.13 -18.27
N ARG A 212 -14.19 3.51 -18.20
CA ARG A 212 -13.94 2.37 -17.28
C ARG A 212 -14.07 2.77 -15.81
N LEU A 213 -13.55 3.94 -15.46
CA LEU A 213 -13.64 4.49 -14.10
C LEU A 213 -15.08 4.84 -13.72
N ALA A 214 -15.83 5.49 -14.62
CA ALA A 214 -17.24 5.80 -14.40
C ALA A 214 -18.08 4.54 -14.15
N ARG A 215 -17.84 3.44 -14.90
CA ARG A 215 -18.51 2.15 -14.69
C ARG A 215 -18.20 1.54 -13.33
N ARG A 216 -16.94 1.60 -12.88
CA ARG A 216 -16.55 1.14 -11.54
C ARG A 216 -17.27 1.93 -10.44
N ILE A 217 -17.27 3.26 -10.54
CA ILE A 217 -17.94 4.14 -9.56
C ILE A 217 -19.45 3.89 -9.55
N LEU A 218 -20.06 3.66 -10.71
CA LEU A 218 -21.48 3.32 -10.81
C LEU A 218 -21.79 2.00 -10.08
N LEU A 219 -21.00 0.96 -10.31
CA LEU A 219 -21.16 -0.33 -9.62
C LEU A 219 -21.08 -0.19 -8.10
N ASP A 220 -20.09 0.56 -7.60
CA ASP A 220 -19.93 0.80 -6.16
C ASP A 220 -21.14 1.52 -5.56
N LYS A 221 -21.70 2.51 -6.27
CA LYS A 221 -22.91 3.22 -5.86
C LYS A 221 -24.16 2.33 -5.90
N VAL A 222 -24.34 1.55 -6.95
CA VAL A 222 -25.47 0.62 -7.08
C VAL A 222 -25.42 -0.42 -5.97
N MET A 223 -24.26 -1.02 -5.72
CA MET A 223 -24.06 -1.97 -4.63
C MET A 223 -24.38 -1.37 -3.26
N SER A 224 -23.92 -0.14 -3.00
CA SER A 224 -24.20 0.56 -1.74
C SER A 224 -25.68 0.90 -1.58
N SER A 225 -26.35 1.31 -2.66
CA SER A 225 -27.77 1.68 -2.67
C SER A 225 -28.68 0.47 -2.49
N SER A 226 -28.42 -0.64 -3.18
CA SER A 226 -29.20 -1.88 -3.03
C SER A 226 -29.12 -2.43 -1.60
N PHE A 227 -27.98 -2.26 -0.94
CA PHE A 227 -27.80 -2.69 0.44
C PHE A 227 -28.67 -1.88 1.42
N LEU A 228 -28.79 -0.56 1.21
CA LEU A 228 -29.66 0.30 2.03
C LEU A 228 -31.15 0.03 1.81
N PHE A 229 -31.53 -0.32 0.57
CA PHE A 229 -32.94 -0.58 0.24
C PHE A 229 -33.45 -1.89 0.85
N ILE A 230 -32.63 -2.95 0.85
CA ILE A 230 -32.98 -4.25 1.46
C ILE A 230 -33.07 -4.14 2.98
N PHE A 231 -32.09 -3.48 3.63
CA PHE A 231 -32.10 -3.30 5.08
C PHE A 231 -33.27 -2.44 5.59
N SER A 232 -33.78 -1.51 4.76
CA SER A 232 -34.91 -0.66 5.13
C SER A 232 -36.27 -1.35 5.00
N LEU A 233 -36.39 -2.36 4.13
CA LEU A 233 -37.65 -3.09 3.91
C LEU A 233 -37.83 -4.29 4.85
N GLU A 234 -36.75 -4.80 5.44
CA GLU A 234 -36.81 -5.92 6.41
C GLU A 234 -37.03 -5.48 7.88
N TRP A 235 -37.09 -4.16 8.14
CA TRP A 235 -37.21 -3.60 9.51
C TRP A 235 -38.42 -2.69 9.72
N PHE A 236 -39.48 -2.84 8.90
CA PHE A 236 -40.81 -2.26 9.11
C PHE A 236 -41.88 -3.31 8.82
#